data_AF-A0A6P0M207-F1
#
_entry.id   AF-A0A6P0M207-F1
#
_cell.length_a   1.000
_cell.length_b   1.000
_cell.length_c   1.000
_cell.angle_alpha   90.00
_cell.angle_beta   90.00
_cell.angle_gamma   90.00
#
_symmetry.space_group_name_H-M   'P 1'
#
loop_
_entity.id
_entity.type
_entity.pdbx_description
1 polymer ?
#
loop_
_entity_poly.entity_id
_entity_poly.type
_entity_poly.pdbx_seq_one_letter_code
_entity_poly.pdbx_strand_id
1 'polypeptide(L)'
;MKIPDITCGSDAASHLEPYLPQISQNFELPRHIASLIASWDCPEFVGAKEANHMRNDDYVVGLVYKGVARAYPLWITDYYHIINDKIAGEPLLFATCERCQSGSAFLSTLEAKPTKFAGCGMYNASLTMMNRGGLLDRNKTIWLHYEGVALHGPLAGNFLPQIPTFHTTWQDWKLAHPNTDVMAVPKDKNHRDARHGHAREEYFARPGIEPAFVKTITGDLDDRYPENEMVLGINVDQGVKAYPLREVKLSGGVVEDELGEHPIVIFAGPRPEQFTMAAYSRVVEGQILSFHLCGNYFIDRETHTYWNIEGLAVKGPLAQKQLTPLRWQFVRWHAWFYPHRSTELYLHQHKLPVYPEIPSNLDISPFLTVLEGLGQLSREIVIEAAIINLSLPHETEQGLSLQVGQDKLNLYRFKNAAAAEDYVALGGAWSCQPIDAKLGRKFSCCSGLFVLESDPEIQYADPCQIVRLPDGQIQWSDLVTDPDKIKFWSADIPELEESPKENFNGLFEYLRRSGFDVIEVAFLPHSQLRVGTESAVAATIKGDRFAIYKCEHAAAATNVLSDFPHAFQVERWIFRSIPVLMYRDTYYEIGQLPKQEIYWSKLVGNKQFISRIESDFNKYQE
;
A
#
# COMPACT_ATOMS: atom_id res chain seq x y z
N MET A 1 31.73 -22.44 -15.73
CA MET A 1 31.24 -21.53 -16.79
C MET A 1 31.01 -20.18 -16.13
N LYS A 2 31.50 -19.07 -16.70
CA LYS A 2 31.05 -17.73 -16.23
C LYS A 2 29.65 -17.55 -16.78
N ILE A 3 28.66 -17.51 -15.90
CA ILE A 3 27.29 -17.12 -16.25
C ILE A 3 27.37 -15.65 -16.70
N PRO A 4 26.82 -15.27 -17.87
CA PRO A 4 26.85 -13.89 -18.36
C PRO A 4 26.27 -12.92 -17.32
N ASP A 5 26.70 -11.66 -17.30
CA ASP A 5 26.05 -10.67 -16.44
C ASP A 5 24.59 -10.46 -16.87
N ILE A 6 23.69 -10.32 -15.90
CA ILE A 6 22.27 -10.00 -16.15
C ILE A 6 22.20 -8.52 -16.52
N THR A 7 21.71 -8.24 -17.72
CA THR A 7 21.70 -6.90 -18.31
C THR A 7 20.32 -6.54 -18.86
N CYS A 8 20.05 -5.23 -18.97
CA CYS A 8 18.86 -4.69 -19.61
C CYS A 8 19.31 -3.93 -20.86
N GLY A 9 19.40 -4.64 -21.97
CA GLY A 9 19.82 -4.16 -23.28
C GLY A 9 18.67 -4.16 -24.27
N SER A 10 18.96 -4.54 -25.52
CA SER A 10 17.99 -4.51 -26.61
C SER A 10 16.85 -5.51 -26.42
N ASP A 11 17.14 -6.66 -25.82
CA ASP A 11 16.17 -7.75 -25.70
C ASP A 11 15.15 -7.40 -24.60
N ALA A 12 15.60 -6.88 -23.46
CA ALA A 12 14.74 -6.31 -22.43
C ALA A 12 13.85 -5.17 -22.97
N ALA A 13 14.40 -4.31 -23.84
CA ALA A 13 13.61 -3.27 -24.49
C ALA A 13 12.59 -3.83 -25.49
N SER A 14 12.88 -4.97 -26.12
CA SER A 14 11.97 -5.63 -27.07
C SER A 14 10.79 -6.33 -26.41
N HIS A 15 10.90 -6.65 -25.11
CA HIS A 15 9.82 -7.20 -24.30
C HIS A 15 8.73 -6.18 -23.93
N LEU A 16 8.96 -4.89 -24.18
CA LEU A 16 8.01 -3.83 -23.87
C LEU A 16 6.97 -3.67 -24.98
N GLU A 17 5.74 -3.38 -24.59
CA GLU A 17 4.73 -2.92 -25.53
C GLU A 17 5.18 -1.62 -26.21
N PRO A 18 5.05 -1.52 -27.55
CA PRO A 18 5.42 -0.32 -28.28
C PRO A 18 4.65 0.89 -27.76
N TYR A 19 5.39 1.91 -27.37
CA TYR A 19 4.78 3.18 -27.00
C TYR A 19 4.06 3.80 -28.19
N LEU A 20 2.75 4.00 -28.05
CA LEU A 20 1.90 4.62 -29.07
C LEU A 20 1.68 6.09 -28.70
N PRO A 21 2.38 7.05 -29.30
CA PRO A 21 2.02 8.44 -29.16
C PRO A 21 0.67 8.66 -29.88
N GLN A 22 -0.39 8.97 -29.11
CA GLN A 22 -1.78 9.19 -29.57
C GLN A 22 -2.70 7.94 -29.59
N ILE A 23 -2.86 7.29 -28.42
CA ILE A 23 -3.66 6.06 -28.22
C ILE A 23 -5.15 6.19 -28.59
N SER A 24 -5.64 7.40 -28.87
CA SER A 24 -6.74 7.49 -29.83
C SER A 24 -6.55 8.74 -30.68
N GLN A 25 -7.11 8.73 -31.90
CA GLN A 25 -7.26 9.95 -32.69
C GLN A 25 -8.08 11.04 -31.95
N ASN A 26 -8.61 10.73 -30.76
CA ASN A 26 -9.30 11.61 -29.81
C ASN A 26 -8.60 11.74 -28.43
N PHE A 27 -7.37 11.22 -28.26
CA PHE A 27 -6.61 11.22 -27.01
C PHE A 27 -5.18 11.66 -27.32
N GLU A 28 -4.94 12.95 -27.19
CA GLU A 28 -3.60 13.44 -26.92
C GLU A 28 -3.24 13.03 -25.48
N LEU A 29 -1.98 12.61 -25.26
CA LEU A 29 -1.41 12.58 -23.90
C LEU A 29 -1.90 13.84 -23.20
N PRO A 30 -2.62 13.76 -22.07
CA PRO A 30 -3.06 14.94 -21.39
C PRO A 30 -1.82 15.62 -20.83
N ARG A 31 -1.17 16.47 -21.64
CA ARG A 31 -0.04 17.32 -21.26
C ARG A 31 -0.42 18.18 -20.04
N HIS A 32 -1.71 18.32 -19.79
CA HIS A 32 -2.32 18.95 -18.63
C HIS A 32 -2.17 18.12 -17.33
N ILE A 33 -2.31 16.79 -17.34
CA ILE A 33 -2.04 15.97 -16.14
C ILE A 33 -0.57 16.12 -15.73
N ALA A 34 0.33 16.16 -16.70
CA ALA A 34 1.76 16.43 -16.46
C ALA A 34 2.02 17.80 -15.82
N SER A 35 1.29 18.85 -16.22
CA SER A 35 1.41 20.17 -15.59
C SER A 35 0.81 20.22 -14.17
N LEU A 36 -0.02 19.25 -13.80
CA LEU A 36 -0.61 19.12 -12.46
C LEU A 36 0.23 18.27 -11.50
N ILE A 37 1.18 17.49 -12.02
CA ILE A 37 2.10 16.67 -11.22
C ILE A 37 3.39 17.46 -11.01
N ALA A 38 3.48 18.14 -9.86
CA ALA A 38 4.63 18.94 -9.51
C ALA A 38 5.81 18.03 -9.17
N SER A 39 6.87 18.01 -9.98
CA SER A 39 8.13 17.39 -9.55
C SER A 39 8.82 18.21 -8.45
N TRP A 40 9.38 17.56 -7.43
CA TRP A 40 10.15 18.24 -6.38
C TRP A 40 11.65 18.18 -6.67
N ASP A 41 12.29 19.35 -6.74
CA ASP A 41 13.75 19.46 -6.84
C ASP A 41 14.39 19.73 -5.47
N CYS A 42 15.44 18.99 -5.14
CA CYS A 42 16.23 19.16 -3.92
C CYS A 42 15.38 19.12 -2.64
N PRO A 43 14.67 18.00 -2.38
CA PRO A 43 13.89 17.85 -1.15
C PRO A 43 14.78 17.90 0.09
N GLU A 44 14.18 18.22 1.23
CA GLU A 44 14.85 18.14 2.52
C GLU A 44 14.68 16.74 3.14
N PHE A 45 15.64 16.37 3.98
CA PHE A 45 15.63 15.12 4.73
C PHE A 45 15.98 15.39 6.19
N VAL A 46 15.47 14.53 7.06
CA VAL A 46 15.79 14.52 8.50
C VAL A 46 16.22 13.11 8.90
N GLY A 47 17.07 13.01 9.93
CA GLY A 47 17.48 11.72 10.46
C GLY A 47 16.31 10.98 11.12
N ALA A 48 16.35 9.65 11.16
CA ALA A 48 15.25 8.82 11.68
C ALA A 48 14.77 9.17 13.11
N LYS A 49 15.66 9.71 13.96
CA LYS A 49 15.32 10.15 15.33
C LYS A 49 14.53 11.46 15.39
N GLU A 50 14.61 12.28 14.35
CA GLU A 50 13.94 13.58 14.24
C GLU A 50 12.68 13.51 13.38
N ALA A 51 12.37 12.34 12.82
CA ALA A 51 11.25 12.08 11.92
C ALA A 51 9.90 12.00 12.65
N ASN A 52 9.53 13.06 13.37
CA ASN A 52 8.28 13.16 14.13
C ASN A 52 7.02 13.23 13.25
N HIS A 53 7.20 13.44 11.94
CA HIS A 53 6.11 13.45 10.95
C HIS A 53 5.70 12.05 10.50
N MET A 54 6.44 11.01 10.87
CA MET A 54 6.25 9.65 10.39
C MET A 54 5.50 8.79 11.39
N ARG A 55 4.57 7.98 10.91
CA ARG A 55 3.96 6.87 11.66
C ARG A 55 4.75 5.59 11.44
N ASN A 56 4.67 4.64 12.37
CA ASN A 56 5.35 3.35 12.25
C ASN A 56 4.84 2.53 11.05
N ASP A 57 3.54 2.63 10.76
CA ASP A 57 2.83 1.98 9.66
C ASP A 57 2.87 2.78 8.35
N ASP A 58 3.65 3.87 8.26
CA ASP A 58 3.77 4.60 6.99
C ASP A 58 4.48 3.74 5.94
N TYR A 59 3.87 3.64 4.76
CA TYR A 59 4.51 3.03 3.59
C TYR A 59 5.67 3.91 3.12
N VAL A 60 6.89 3.38 3.21
CA VAL A 60 8.10 3.99 2.69
C VAL A 60 8.74 3.14 1.60
N VAL A 61 9.50 3.80 0.74
CA VAL A 61 10.42 3.15 -0.18
C VAL A 61 11.83 3.53 0.23
N GLY A 62 12.57 2.54 0.71
CA GLY A 62 13.94 2.69 1.18
C GLY A 62 14.96 2.32 0.09
N LEU A 63 16.15 2.91 0.16
CA LEU A 63 17.30 2.53 -0.65
C LEU A 63 18.60 2.71 0.11
N VAL A 64 19.64 2.00 -0.31
CA VAL A 64 21.01 2.17 0.18
C VAL A 64 21.94 2.38 -1.01
N TYR A 65 22.67 3.49 -1.02
CA TYR A 65 23.65 3.79 -2.05
C TYR A 65 24.96 4.28 -1.45
N LYS A 66 26.06 3.58 -1.75
CA LYS A 66 27.40 3.86 -1.19
C LYS A 66 27.40 4.05 0.33
N GLY A 67 26.65 3.20 1.04
CA GLY A 67 26.53 3.23 2.51
C GLY A 67 25.58 4.30 3.08
N VAL A 68 24.93 5.10 2.23
CA VAL A 68 23.92 6.07 2.64
C VAL A 68 22.53 5.45 2.49
N ALA A 69 21.81 5.28 3.60
CA ALA A 69 20.44 4.78 3.63
C ALA A 69 19.43 5.93 3.61
N ARG A 70 18.44 5.87 2.72
CA ARG A 70 17.43 6.92 2.54
C ARG A 70 16.03 6.33 2.35
N ALA A 71 15.02 6.97 2.94
CA ALA A 71 13.62 6.62 2.79
C ALA A 71 12.76 7.74 2.19
N TYR A 72 11.81 7.33 1.35
CA TYR A 72 10.79 8.17 0.73
C TYR A 72 9.40 7.72 1.18
N PRO A 73 8.69 8.51 2.01
CA PRO A 73 7.32 8.21 2.40
C PRO A 73 6.36 8.38 1.22
N LEU A 74 5.56 7.35 0.95
CA LEU A 74 4.61 7.40 -0.17
C LEU A 74 3.59 8.53 -0.01
N TRP A 75 3.14 8.82 1.21
CA TRP A 75 2.20 9.92 1.47
C TRP A 75 2.77 11.32 1.24
N ILE A 76 4.10 11.46 1.16
CA ILE A 76 4.75 12.72 0.75
C ILE A 76 4.94 12.70 -0.77
N THR A 77 5.44 11.60 -1.31
CA THR A 77 5.83 11.51 -2.71
C THR A 77 4.64 11.33 -3.65
N ASP A 78 3.46 10.91 -3.18
CA ASP A 78 2.19 10.86 -3.91
C ASP A 78 1.67 12.21 -4.40
N TYR A 79 2.27 13.30 -3.92
CA TYR A 79 1.94 14.65 -4.34
C TYR A 79 2.84 15.10 -5.49
N TYR A 80 4.05 14.57 -5.54
CA TYR A 80 5.09 15.05 -6.46
C TYR A 80 5.42 14.07 -7.59
N HIS A 81 5.32 12.77 -7.29
CA HIS A 81 5.65 11.61 -8.13
C HIS A 81 7.10 11.51 -8.59
N ILE A 82 7.75 12.62 -8.87
CA ILE A 82 9.08 12.74 -9.42
C ILE A 82 9.91 13.63 -8.50
N ILE A 83 10.87 13.01 -7.82
CA ILE A 83 11.77 13.67 -6.89
C ILE A 83 13.18 13.69 -7.50
N ASN A 84 13.70 14.90 -7.70
CA ASN A 84 15.06 15.13 -8.20
C ASN A 84 15.97 15.43 -7.01
N ASP A 85 16.58 14.38 -6.49
CA ASP A 85 17.38 14.34 -5.28
C ASP A 85 18.89 14.22 -5.58
N LYS A 86 19.72 14.17 -4.54
CA LYS A 86 21.12 13.76 -4.58
C LYS A 86 21.43 12.81 -3.43
N ILE A 87 22.07 11.69 -3.71
CA ILE A 87 22.57 10.75 -2.70
C ILE A 87 24.06 10.51 -2.85
N ALA A 88 24.81 10.50 -1.74
CA ALA A 88 26.27 10.37 -1.75
C ALA A 88 26.98 11.33 -2.74
N GLY A 89 26.42 12.52 -2.95
CA GLY A 89 26.93 13.53 -3.89
C GLY A 89 26.51 13.37 -5.35
N GLU A 90 25.82 12.29 -5.71
CA GLU A 90 25.40 11.99 -7.09
C GLU A 90 23.94 12.37 -7.35
N PRO A 91 23.58 12.84 -8.55
CA PRO A 91 22.20 13.07 -8.96
C PRO A 91 21.37 11.78 -8.89
N LEU A 92 20.26 11.84 -8.18
CA LEU A 92 19.32 10.74 -8.04
C LEU A 92 17.92 11.19 -8.47
N LEU A 93 17.26 10.32 -9.23
CA LEU A 93 15.85 10.41 -9.53
C LEU A 93 15.13 9.37 -8.68
N PHE A 94 14.17 9.79 -7.87
CA PHE A 94 13.20 8.89 -7.25
C PHE A 94 11.84 9.12 -7.91
N ALA A 95 11.28 8.07 -8.50
CA ALA A 95 10.02 8.09 -9.22
C ALA A 95 9.01 7.15 -8.57
N THR A 96 7.78 7.63 -8.38
CA THR A 96 6.70 6.91 -7.72
C THR A 96 5.35 7.23 -8.36
N CYS A 97 4.39 6.36 -8.12
CA CYS A 97 2.99 6.58 -8.39
C CYS A 97 2.19 5.80 -7.36
N GLU A 98 1.39 6.50 -6.56
CA GLU A 98 0.49 5.94 -5.56
C GLU A 98 -0.52 4.98 -6.19
N ARG A 99 -0.94 5.26 -7.43
CA ARG A 99 -1.83 4.40 -8.18
C ARG A 99 -1.10 3.19 -8.75
N CYS A 100 0.19 3.25 -9.08
CA CYS A 100 0.92 2.04 -9.46
C CYS A 100 1.44 1.27 -8.22
N GLN A 101 1.37 1.90 -7.03
CA GLN A 101 2.10 1.52 -5.81
C GLN A 101 3.59 1.25 -6.05
N SER A 102 4.17 2.09 -6.92
CA SER A 102 5.55 1.97 -7.38
C SER A 102 6.50 2.88 -6.61
N GLY A 103 7.79 2.59 -6.69
CA GLY A 103 8.84 3.38 -6.06
C GLY A 103 10.21 2.92 -6.50
N SER A 104 10.85 3.69 -7.36
CA SER A 104 12.10 3.28 -7.99
C SER A 104 13.08 4.43 -8.03
N ALA A 105 14.35 4.12 -7.86
CA ALA A 105 15.41 5.11 -7.83
C ALA A 105 16.45 4.83 -8.91
N PHE A 106 16.95 5.90 -9.51
CA PHE A 106 17.90 5.84 -10.61
C PHE A 106 18.99 6.90 -10.44
N LEU A 107 20.19 6.59 -10.90
CA LEU A 107 21.19 7.63 -11.15
C LEU A 107 20.72 8.47 -12.34
N SER A 108 20.61 9.77 -12.13
CA SER A 108 19.97 10.70 -13.08
C SER A 108 20.98 11.48 -13.92
N THR A 109 22.08 10.83 -14.30
CA THR A 109 23.09 11.39 -15.21
C THR A 109 22.89 10.83 -16.61
N LEU A 110 22.39 11.66 -17.53
CA LEU A 110 22.24 11.32 -18.95
C LEU A 110 23.37 11.96 -19.74
N GLU A 111 24.05 11.19 -20.59
CA GLU A 111 25.13 11.69 -21.45
C GLU A 111 26.16 12.55 -20.68
N ALA A 112 26.56 12.06 -19.49
CA ALA A 112 27.47 12.74 -18.55
C ALA A 112 26.98 14.08 -17.97
N LYS A 113 25.66 14.37 -18.03
CA LYS A 113 25.05 15.56 -17.45
C LYS A 113 24.01 15.21 -16.38
N PRO A 114 24.10 15.81 -15.18
CA PRO A 114 23.02 15.76 -14.20
C PRO A 114 21.72 16.23 -14.85
N THR A 115 20.70 15.39 -14.80
CA THR A 115 19.44 15.61 -15.49
C THR A 115 18.28 15.54 -14.50
N LYS A 116 17.38 16.51 -14.59
CA LYS A 116 16.13 16.52 -13.83
C LYS A 116 14.99 15.94 -14.67
N PHE A 117 13.98 15.42 -14.02
CA PHE A 117 12.81 14.82 -14.64
C PHE A 117 11.52 15.48 -14.16
N ALA A 118 10.45 15.32 -14.94
CA ALA A 118 9.08 15.69 -14.58
C ALA A 118 8.10 14.62 -15.08
N GLY A 119 6.92 14.54 -14.46
CA GLY A 119 5.83 13.72 -14.98
C GLY A 119 5.42 14.20 -16.38
N CYS A 120 5.01 13.29 -17.25
CA CYS A 120 4.61 13.60 -18.63
C CYS A 120 3.20 13.12 -19.00
N GLY A 121 2.64 12.15 -18.28
CA GLY A 121 1.28 11.67 -18.53
C GLY A 121 1.16 10.18 -18.23
N MET A 122 0.10 9.56 -18.74
CA MET A 122 -0.21 8.15 -18.49
C MET A 122 -0.13 7.35 -19.80
N TYR A 123 0.40 6.13 -19.72
CA TYR A 123 0.46 5.15 -20.80
C TYR A 123 0.30 3.76 -20.19
N ASN A 124 -0.59 2.92 -20.73
CA ASN A 124 -0.84 1.58 -20.20
C ASN A 124 -1.15 1.58 -18.70
N ALA A 125 -2.02 2.51 -18.30
CA ALA A 125 -2.40 2.77 -16.91
C ALA A 125 -1.23 3.09 -15.96
N SER A 126 -0.06 3.41 -16.49
CA SER A 126 1.16 3.71 -15.76
C SER A 126 1.65 5.14 -16.01
N LEU A 127 2.24 5.76 -14.98
CA LEU A 127 2.84 7.07 -15.11
C LEU A 127 4.04 7.02 -16.07
N THR A 128 4.19 8.05 -16.87
CA THR A 128 5.37 8.30 -17.70
C THR A 128 6.03 9.61 -17.26
N MET A 129 7.35 9.68 -17.43
CA MET A 129 8.15 10.85 -17.09
C MET A 129 8.98 11.29 -18.29
N MET A 130 9.46 12.52 -18.25
CA MET A 130 10.36 13.07 -19.27
C MET A 130 11.56 13.73 -18.61
N ASN A 131 12.73 13.64 -19.24
CA ASN A 131 13.86 14.48 -18.89
C ASN A 131 13.51 15.94 -19.18
N ARG A 132 13.79 16.83 -18.22
CA ARG A 132 13.62 18.27 -18.39
C ARG A 132 14.79 18.82 -19.20
N GLY A 133 14.46 19.55 -20.25
CA GLY A 133 15.37 20.38 -21.03
C GLY A 133 15.05 21.87 -20.88
N GLY A 134 15.86 22.74 -21.50
CA GLY A 134 15.52 24.16 -21.64
C GLY A 134 14.27 24.37 -22.51
N LEU A 135 13.69 25.59 -22.51
CA LEU A 135 12.46 25.95 -23.25
C LEU A 135 12.49 25.63 -24.77
N LEU A 136 13.67 25.38 -25.34
CA LEU A 136 13.90 25.08 -26.76
C LEU A 136 14.31 23.63 -27.02
N ASP A 137 14.35 22.78 -25.99
CA ASP A 137 14.85 21.41 -26.11
C ASP A 137 13.81 20.49 -26.77
N ARG A 138 14.13 20.05 -28.00
CA ARG A 138 13.34 19.11 -28.79
C ARG A 138 13.74 17.64 -28.54
N ASN A 139 14.78 17.38 -27.73
CA ASN A 139 15.30 16.03 -27.43
C ASN A 139 14.69 15.42 -26.16
N LYS A 140 13.38 15.54 -26.00
CA LYS A 140 12.69 14.93 -24.86
C LYS A 140 12.54 13.43 -25.10
N THR A 141 12.96 12.65 -24.13
CA THR A 141 12.72 11.20 -24.06
C THR A 141 11.59 10.96 -23.07
N ILE A 142 10.65 10.11 -23.44
CA ILE A 142 9.58 9.62 -22.55
C ILE A 142 10.08 8.32 -21.92
N TRP A 143 9.95 8.22 -20.61
CA TRP A 143 10.42 7.10 -19.81
C TRP A 143 9.27 6.48 -19.02
N LEU A 144 9.29 5.17 -18.87
CA LEU A 144 8.44 4.47 -17.90
C LEU A 144 8.97 4.74 -16.49
N HIS A 145 8.15 5.29 -15.61
CA HIS A 145 8.64 5.88 -14.36
C HIS A 145 9.29 4.87 -13.39
N TYR A 146 8.69 3.68 -13.23
CA TYR A 146 9.16 2.68 -12.26
C TYR A 146 10.30 1.81 -12.82
N GLU A 147 10.39 1.67 -14.14
CA GLU A 147 11.43 0.83 -14.75
C GLU A 147 12.61 1.67 -15.23
N GLY A 148 12.42 2.97 -15.48
CA GLY A 148 13.47 3.86 -15.97
C GLY A 148 13.92 3.53 -17.40
N VAL A 149 13.08 2.84 -18.18
CA VAL A 149 13.32 2.57 -19.60
C VAL A 149 12.75 3.69 -20.47
N ALA A 150 13.51 4.08 -21.49
CA ALA A 150 13.09 5.05 -22.48
C ALA A 150 12.14 4.39 -23.49
N LEU A 151 10.88 4.79 -23.45
CA LEU A 151 9.81 4.30 -24.31
C LEU A 151 9.80 5.00 -25.68
N HIS A 152 10.16 6.29 -25.71
CA HIS A 152 10.11 7.10 -26.94
C HIS A 152 11.11 8.25 -26.89
N GLY A 153 11.56 8.72 -28.05
CA GLY A 153 12.50 9.83 -28.20
C GLY A 153 13.93 9.37 -28.48
N PRO A 154 14.91 10.28 -28.43
CA PRO A 154 16.29 10.02 -28.88
C PRO A 154 17.02 8.89 -28.13
N LEU A 155 16.58 8.57 -26.92
CA LEU A 155 17.19 7.53 -26.07
C LEU A 155 16.35 6.26 -25.99
N ALA A 156 15.33 6.08 -26.84
CA ALA A 156 14.44 4.92 -26.81
C ALA A 156 15.21 3.58 -26.76
N GLY A 157 14.76 2.66 -25.91
CA GLY A 157 15.41 1.38 -25.63
C GLY A 157 16.50 1.43 -24.54
N ASN A 158 16.97 2.62 -24.14
CA ASN A 158 17.95 2.73 -23.06
C ASN A 158 17.29 2.67 -21.67
N PHE A 159 18.03 2.15 -20.70
CA PHE A 159 17.63 2.09 -19.30
C PHE A 159 18.49 3.03 -18.45
N LEU A 160 17.87 3.74 -17.51
CA LEU A 160 18.60 4.47 -16.47
C LEU A 160 19.31 3.47 -15.52
N PRO A 161 20.50 3.77 -14.98
CA PRO A 161 21.12 2.93 -13.95
C PRO A 161 20.24 2.91 -12.69
N GLN A 162 19.67 1.74 -12.36
CA GLN A 162 18.77 1.58 -11.22
C GLN A 162 19.56 1.39 -9.92
N ILE A 163 19.06 1.96 -8.84
CA ILE A 163 19.46 1.64 -7.48
C ILE A 163 18.34 0.77 -6.89
N PRO A 164 18.66 -0.41 -6.32
CA PRO A 164 17.67 -1.24 -5.66
C PRO A 164 16.84 -0.47 -4.63
N THR A 165 15.52 -0.62 -4.69
CA THR A 165 14.57 -0.03 -3.75
C THR A 165 13.80 -1.11 -3.02
N PHE A 166 13.49 -0.84 -1.75
CA PHE A 166 12.77 -1.75 -0.86
C PHE A 166 11.50 -1.09 -0.37
N HIS A 167 10.37 -1.65 -0.75
CA HIS A 167 9.05 -1.22 -0.31
C HIS A 167 8.73 -1.86 1.03
N THR A 168 8.46 -1.04 2.05
CA THR A 168 8.30 -1.52 3.43
C THR A 168 7.56 -0.50 4.31
N THR A 169 7.38 -0.82 5.59
CA THR A 169 6.89 0.16 6.58
C THR A 169 8.03 0.97 7.16
N TRP A 170 7.74 2.20 7.60
CA TRP A 170 8.74 3.05 8.26
C TRP A 170 9.35 2.36 9.49
N GLN A 171 8.54 1.63 10.27
CA GLN A 171 9.03 0.86 11.41
C GLN A 171 10.11 -0.14 11.00
N ASP A 172 9.83 -0.95 9.99
CA ASP A 172 10.75 -1.98 9.53
C ASP A 172 12.01 -1.40 8.88
N TRP A 173 11.86 -0.34 8.07
CA TRP A 173 12.99 0.36 7.49
C TRP A 173 13.90 0.96 8.57
N LYS A 174 13.32 1.64 9.56
CA LYS A 174 14.08 2.25 10.67
C LYS A 174 14.79 1.21 11.54
N LEU A 175 14.19 0.04 11.73
CA LEU A 175 14.82 -1.07 12.45
C LEU A 175 16.04 -1.62 11.68
N ALA A 176 15.93 -1.76 10.35
CA ALA A 176 17.03 -2.20 9.50
C ALA A 176 18.14 -1.13 9.38
N HIS A 177 17.75 0.15 9.29
CA HIS A 177 18.63 1.28 9.02
C HIS A 177 18.43 2.41 10.04
N PRO A 178 18.89 2.27 11.29
CA PRO A 178 18.65 3.26 12.35
C PRO A 178 19.31 4.63 12.11
N ASN A 179 20.29 4.70 11.20
CA ASN A 179 20.98 5.92 10.79
C ASN A 179 20.45 6.49 9.46
N THR A 180 19.32 5.99 8.96
CA THR A 180 18.73 6.48 7.71
C THR A 180 18.22 7.91 7.81
N ASP A 181 18.27 8.61 6.69
CA ASP A 181 17.54 9.85 6.48
C ASP A 181 16.16 9.56 5.83
N VAL A 182 15.13 10.29 6.23
CA VAL A 182 13.80 10.23 5.62
C VAL A 182 13.38 11.59 5.09
N MET A 183 12.72 11.59 3.94
CA MET A 183 12.24 12.80 3.29
C MET A 183 11.28 13.57 4.22
N ALA A 184 11.47 14.88 4.29
CA ALA A 184 10.65 15.78 5.09
C ALA A 184 9.61 16.50 4.23
N VAL A 185 8.53 16.96 4.85
CA VAL A 185 7.55 17.85 4.21
C VAL A 185 8.14 19.27 4.04
N PRO A 186 7.65 20.08 3.08
CA PRO A 186 8.11 21.46 2.94
C PRO A 186 7.89 22.26 4.23
N LYS A 187 8.92 22.99 4.69
CA LYS A 187 8.86 23.83 5.91
C LYS A 187 7.84 24.96 5.82
N ASP A 188 7.68 25.54 4.63
CA ASP A 188 6.69 26.61 4.42
C ASP A 188 5.29 26.01 4.38
N LYS A 189 4.51 26.28 5.43
CA LYS A 189 3.13 25.82 5.53
C LYS A 189 2.21 26.36 4.43
N ASN A 190 2.61 27.44 3.76
CA ASN A 190 1.88 28.04 2.65
C ASN A 190 2.50 27.73 1.28
N HIS A 191 3.52 26.86 1.21
CA HIS A 191 4.09 26.47 -0.06
C HIS A 191 2.96 25.94 -0.95
N ARG A 192 2.85 26.46 -2.18
CA ARG A 192 1.74 26.14 -3.08
C ARG A 192 1.61 24.64 -3.37
N ASP A 193 2.76 23.95 -3.30
CA ASP A 193 2.89 22.51 -3.50
C ASP A 193 2.98 21.74 -2.15
N ALA A 194 2.80 22.38 -1.00
CA ALA A 194 2.79 21.69 0.28
C ALA A 194 1.39 21.16 0.62
N ARG A 195 1.27 19.84 0.69
CA ARG A 195 0.24 19.18 1.51
C ARG A 195 0.84 18.80 2.85
N HIS A 196 0.14 19.18 3.91
CA HIS A 196 0.55 18.88 5.28
C HIS A 196 -0.16 17.63 5.78
N GLY A 197 0.62 16.56 5.99
CA GLY A 197 0.21 15.30 6.58
C GLY A 197 -0.50 14.32 5.63
N HIS A 198 -0.80 13.14 6.19
CA HIS A 198 -1.51 11.98 5.63
C HIS A 198 -2.94 12.33 5.15
N ALA A 199 -3.14 12.74 3.90
CA ALA A 199 -4.43 13.30 3.46
C ALA A 199 -5.00 12.65 2.18
N ARG A 200 -4.45 11.52 1.75
CA ARG A 200 -4.84 10.85 0.50
C ARG A 200 -5.56 9.55 0.76
N GLU A 201 -6.59 9.28 -0.05
CA GLU A 201 -7.48 8.12 0.07
C GLU A 201 -6.86 6.81 -0.43
N GLU A 202 -5.65 6.86 -1.01
CA GLU A 202 -4.99 5.67 -1.56
C GLU A 202 -4.44 4.80 -0.43
N TYR A 203 -4.64 3.49 -0.50
CA TYR A 203 -4.16 2.52 0.48
C TYR A 203 -3.57 1.30 -0.21
N PHE A 204 -2.81 0.51 0.53
CA PHE A 204 -2.06 -0.63 -0.01
C PHE A 204 -2.96 -1.62 -0.76
N ALA A 205 -2.52 -2.03 -1.96
CA ALA A 205 -3.24 -2.90 -2.89
C ALA A 205 -4.73 -2.54 -3.09
N ARG A 206 -5.11 -1.25 -3.10
CA ARG A 206 -6.51 -0.84 -3.30
C ARG A 206 -7.09 -1.44 -4.60
N PRO A 207 -8.30 -2.03 -4.59
CA PRO A 207 -8.95 -2.50 -5.80
C PRO A 207 -9.34 -1.36 -6.74
N GLY A 208 -9.30 -1.63 -8.04
CA GLY A 208 -9.80 -0.71 -9.06
C GLY A 208 -8.71 0.15 -9.71
N ILE A 209 -8.82 0.25 -11.04
CA ILE A 209 -8.09 1.22 -11.86
C ILE A 209 -8.96 2.46 -12.07
N GLU A 210 -8.38 3.65 -11.99
CA GLU A 210 -9.09 4.89 -12.30
C GLU A 210 -9.63 4.85 -13.76
N PRO A 211 -10.92 5.16 -14.02
CA PRO A 211 -11.49 5.11 -15.37
C PRO A 211 -10.71 5.95 -16.41
N ALA A 212 -10.08 7.05 -15.98
CA ALA A 212 -9.22 7.85 -16.86
C ALA A 212 -7.96 7.09 -17.31
N PHE A 213 -7.43 6.19 -16.48
CA PHE A 213 -6.22 5.43 -16.78
C PHE A 213 -6.52 4.23 -17.67
N VAL A 214 -7.71 3.64 -17.51
CA VAL A 214 -8.19 2.54 -18.37
C VAL A 214 -8.25 2.96 -19.83
N LYS A 215 -8.60 4.22 -20.10
CA LYS A 215 -8.57 4.80 -21.47
C LYS A 215 -7.17 4.89 -22.08
N THR A 216 -6.11 4.66 -21.31
CA THR A 216 -4.71 4.69 -21.76
C THR A 216 -4.14 3.30 -22.02
N ILE A 217 -4.91 2.24 -21.74
CA ILE A 217 -4.51 0.86 -22.00
C ILE A 217 -4.60 0.60 -23.51
N THR A 218 -3.50 0.12 -24.08
CA THR A 218 -3.43 -0.35 -25.46
C THR A 218 -3.56 -1.86 -25.48
N GLY A 219 -4.53 -2.40 -26.23
CA GLY A 219 -4.79 -3.83 -26.32
C GLY A 219 -5.86 -4.32 -25.33
N ASP A 220 -5.97 -5.64 -25.18
CA ASP A 220 -7.03 -6.27 -24.38
C ASP A 220 -6.80 -6.13 -22.87
N LEU A 221 -7.89 -6.16 -22.10
CA LEU A 221 -7.81 -6.24 -20.63
C LEU A 221 -7.30 -7.63 -20.22
N ASP A 222 -6.60 -7.69 -19.09
CA ASP A 222 -6.07 -8.93 -18.53
C ASP A 222 -6.89 -9.41 -17.35
N ASP A 223 -7.23 -10.69 -17.36
CA ASP A 223 -7.99 -11.39 -16.33
C ASP A 223 -7.19 -12.54 -15.70
N ARG A 224 -5.87 -12.61 -15.94
CA ARG A 224 -5.00 -13.69 -15.44
C ARG A 224 -4.73 -13.58 -13.94
N TYR A 225 -4.78 -12.37 -13.38
CA TYR A 225 -4.58 -12.11 -11.96
C TYR A 225 -5.30 -10.80 -11.54
N PRO A 226 -5.75 -10.65 -10.28
CA PRO A 226 -6.34 -9.39 -9.80
C PRO A 226 -5.45 -8.18 -10.07
N GLU A 227 -6.00 -7.11 -10.64
CA GLU A 227 -5.21 -5.99 -11.17
C GLU A 227 -4.53 -5.12 -10.10
N ASN A 228 -4.97 -5.29 -8.84
CA ASN A 228 -4.45 -4.66 -7.64
C ASN A 228 -3.45 -5.51 -6.85
N GLU A 229 -3.20 -6.76 -7.24
CA GLU A 229 -2.16 -7.57 -6.61
C GLU A 229 -0.80 -6.88 -6.71
N MET A 230 -0.03 -6.89 -5.62
CA MET A 230 1.35 -6.43 -5.67
C MET A 230 2.25 -7.51 -6.27
N VAL A 231 3.03 -7.14 -7.28
CA VAL A 231 3.93 -8.06 -8.00
C VAL A 231 5.35 -7.51 -7.99
N LEU A 232 6.32 -8.42 -7.89
CA LEU A 232 7.70 -8.15 -8.27
C LEU A 232 7.86 -8.56 -9.75
N GLY A 233 8.00 -7.57 -10.62
CA GLY A 233 8.33 -7.77 -12.02
C GLY A 233 9.84 -7.74 -12.25
N ILE A 234 10.30 -8.53 -13.21
CA ILE A 234 11.68 -8.54 -13.71
C ILE A 234 11.63 -8.47 -15.23
N ASN A 235 12.34 -7.50 -15.80
CA ASN A 235 12.55 -7.39 -17.24
C ASN A 235 14.04 -7.19 -17.53
N VAL A 236 14.66 -8.24 -18.07
CA VAL A 236 16.07 -8.31 -18.43
C VAL A 236 16.20 -9.00 -19.78
N ASP A 237 17.39 -8.97 -20.38
CA ASP A 237 17.60 -9.57 -21.72
C ASP A 237 17.28 -11.09 -21.74
N GLN A 238 17.40 -11.75 -20.59
CA GLN A 238 17.11 -13.18 -20.43
C GLN A 238 15.62 -13.50 -20.41
N GLY A 239 14.74 -12.52 -20.15
CA GLY A 239 13.30 -12.75 -20.08
C GLY A 239 12.54 -11.72 -19.26
N VAL A 240 11.20 -11.83 -19.34
CA VAL A 240 10.25 -10.99 -18.65
C VAL A 240 9.28 -11.84 -17.83
N LYS A 241 9.28 -11.65 -16.51
CA LYS A 241 8.49 -12.48 -15.58
C LYS A 241 8.02 -11.68 -14.37
N ALA A 242 6.86 -12.04 -13.86
CA ALA A 242 6.26 -11.45 -12.66
C ALA A 242 6.01 -12.50 -11.59
N TYR A 243 6.22 -12.08 -10.35
CA TYR A 243 6.05 -12.87 -9.14
C TYR A 243 5.08 -12.14 -8.23
N PRO A 244 3.80 -12.56 -8.18
CA PRO A 244 2.84 -12.02 -7.21
C PRO A 244 3.32 -12.22 -5.78
N LEU A 245 3.14 -11.20 -4.93
CA LEU A 245 3.49 -11.24 -3.52
C LEU A 245 2.81 -12.43 -2.84
N ARG A 246 1.52 -12.65 -3.13
CA ARG A 246 0.78 -13.80 -2.63
C ARG A 246 1.46 -15.11 -3.00
N GLU A 247 1.76 -15.33 -4.27
CA GLU A 247 2.38 -16.59 -4.74
C GLU A 247 3.77 -16.84 -4.12
N VAL A 248 4.58 -15.80 -3.94
CA VAL A 248 5.89 -15.94 -3.27
C VAL A 248 5.73 -16.25 -1.78
N LYS A 249 4.73 -15.66 -1.11
CA LYS A 249 4.39 -15.97 0.29
C LYS A 249 3.86 -17.40 0.44
N LEU A 250 3.03 -17.87 -0.49
CA LEU A 250 2.56 -19.26 -0.55
C LEU A 250 3.72 -20.25 -0.69
N SER A 251 4.78 -19.88 -1.40
CA SER A 251 6.03 -20.64 -1.50
C SER A 251 6.94 -20.56 -0.26
N GLY A 252 6.45 -20.02 0.87
CA GLY A 252 7.21 -19.88 2.11
C GLY A 252 8.15 -18.67 2.13
N GLY A 253 7.92 -17.68 1.24
CA GLY A 253 8.71 -16.45 1.17
C GLY A 253 10.01 -16.58 0.36
N VAL A 254 10.27 -17.73 -0.25
CA VAL A 254 11.44 -17.97 -1.11
C VAL A 254 11.01 -18.67 -2.38
N VAL A 255 11.35 -18.11 -3.54
CA VAL A 255 11.17 -18.75 -4.84
C VAL A 255 12.52 -18.83 -5.53
N GLU A 256 13.02 -20.05 -5.69
CA GLU A 256 14.19 -20.33 -6.53
C GLU A 256 13.69 -20.61 -7.95
N ASP A 257 14.25 -19.90 -8.93
CA ASP A 257 13.78 -19.95 -10.31
C ASP A 257 14.93 -19.71 -11.29
N GLU A 258 14.64 -19.77 -12.58
CA GLU A 258 15.58 -19.49 -13.66
C GLU A 258 14.98 -18.46 -14.64
N LEU A 259 15.77 -17.44 -14.99
CA LEU A 259 15.46 -16.53 -16.09
C LEU A 259 16.42 -16.83 -17.24
N GLY A 260 15.92 -17.47 -18.30
CA GLY A 260 16.78 -18.11 -19.29
C GLY A 260 17.59 -19.21 -18.63
N GLU A 261 18.93 -19.08 -18.62
CA GLU A 261 19.84 -20.01 -17.93
C GLU A 261 20.36 -19.44 -16.60
N HIS A 262 19.89 -18.27 -16.19
CA HIS A 262 20.40 -17.56 -15.01
C HIS A 262 19.65 -18.00 -13.75
N PRO A 263 20.33 -18.62 -12.78
CA PRO A 263 19.71 -19.01 -11.52
C PRO A 263 19.43 -17.77 -10.68
N ILE A 264 18.17 -17.60 -10.29
CA ILE A 264 17.69 -16.45 -9.52
C ILE A 264 16.94 -16.90 -8.26
N VAL A 265 16.78 -15.98 -7.32
CA VAL A 265 15.95 -16.16 -6.14
C VAL A 265 15.13 -14.91 -5.85
N ILE A 266 13.85 -15.10 -5.54
CA ILE A 266 12.94 -14.08 -5.06
C ILE A 266 12.70 -14.29 -3.57
N PHE A 267 12.83 -13.22 -2.80
CA PHE A 267 12.55 -13.20 -1.37
C PHE A 267 11.31 -12.35 -1.09
N ALA A 268 10.51 -12.76 -0.11
CA ALA A 268 9.42 -11.97 0.45
C ALA A 268 9.38 -12.09 1.98
N GLY A 269 9.36 -10.95 2.69
CA GLY A 269 9.36 -10.89 4.15
C GLY A 269 10.59 -10.17 4.73
N PRO A 270 11.27 -10.71 5.76
CA PRO A 270 11.24 -12.11 6.22
C PRO A 270 10.08 -12.46 7.15
N ARG A 271 9.35 -11.49 7.72
CA ARG A 271 8.17 -11.81 8.55
C ARG A 271 6.92 -12.04 7.67
N PRO A 272 5.96 -12.89 8.08
CA PRO A 272 4.79 -13.22 7.27
C PRO A 272 3.96 -12.01 6.83
N GLU A 273 3.75 -11.05 7.72
CA GLU A 273 2.94 -9.83 7.50
C GLU A 273 3.66 -8.73 6.72
N GLN A 274 4.97 -8.87 6.47
CA GLN A 274 5.74 -7.91 5.67
C GLN A 274 5.54 -8.14 4.18
N PHE A 275 5.44 -7.05 3.41
CA PHE A 275 5.25 -7.10 1.95
C PHE A 275 6.52 -6.82 1.14
N THR A 276 7.67 -6.62 1.80
CA THR A 276 8.93 -6.35 1.11
C THR A 276 9.34 -7.55 0.27
N MET A 277 9.61 -7.31 -1.01
CA MET A 277 10.15 -8.30 -1.94
C MET A 277 11.49 -7.83 -2.53
N ALA A 278 12.34 -8.78 -2.89
CA ALA A 278 13.60 -8.52 -3.58
C ALA A 278 14.01 -9.71 -4.44
N ALA A 279 14.84 -9.46 -5.46
CA ALA A 279 15.25 -10.47 -6.41
C ALA A 279 16.75 -10.43 -6.67
N TYR A 280 17.41 -11.59 -6.63
CA TYR A 280 18.86 -11.71 -6.73
C TYR A 280 19.29 -12.83 -7.66
N SER A 281 20.50 -12.71 -8.20
CA SER A 281 21.22 -13.91 -8.66
C SER A 281 21.56 -14.78 -7.44
N ARG A 282 21.30 -16.08 -7.54
CA ARG A 282 21.72 -17.05 -6.50
C ARG A 282 23.13 -17.59 -6.72
N VAL A 283 23.91 -16.99 -7.62
CA VAL A 283 25.30 -17.38 -7.91
C VAL A 283 26.24 -16.51 -7.08
N VAL A 284 26.94 -17.11 -6.12
CA VAL A 284 27.91 -16.44 -5.26
C VAL A 284 29.25 -17.14 -5.39
N GLU A 285 30.29 -16.40 -5.79
CA GLU A 285 31.65 -16.92 -5.97
C GLU A 285 31.74 -18.17 -6.86
N GLY A 286 30.82 -18.30 -7.83
CA GLY A 286 30.74 -19.43 -8.77
C GLY A 286 29.91 -20.62 -8.28
N GLN A 287 29.34 -20.55 -7.09
CA GLN A 287 28.44 -21.56 -6.54
C GLN A 287 26.98 -21.08 -6.64
N ILE A 288 26.09 -21.97 -7.09
CA ILE A 288 24.64 -21.76 -7.03
C ILE A 288 24.18 -22.10 -5.61
N LEU A 289 23.60 -21.12 -4.92
CA LEU A 289 23.03 -21.28 -3.59
C LEU A 289 21.54 -21.60 -3.65
N SER A 290 21.02 -22.32 -2.67
CA SER A 290 19.60 -22.57 -2.47
C SER A 290 19.19 -22.06 -1.09
N PHE A 291 18.00 -21.47 -0.96
CA PHE A 291 17.57 -20.73 0.22
C PHE A 291 16.30 -21.29 0.85
N HIS A 292 16.19 -21.11 2.16
CA HIS A 292 14.94 -21.24 2.91
C HIS A 292 14.80 -20.09 3.90
N LEU A 293 13.57 -19.70 4.21
CA LEU A 293 13.29 -18.73 5.24
C LEU A 293 13.25 -19.43 6.61
N CYS A 294 13.96 -18.89 7.59
CA CYS A 294 13.94 -19.37 8.98
C CYS A 294 14.02 -18.18 9.95
N GLY A 295 12.93 -17.99 10.73
CA GLY A 295 12.77 -16.80 11.55
C GLY A 295 12.85 -15.52 10.70
N ASN A 296 13.77 -14.63 11.03
CA ASN A 296 13.95 -13.35 10.32
C ASN A 296 15.06 -13.38 9.26
N TYR A 297 15.49 -14.56 8.80
CA TYR A 297 16.63 -14.68 7.88
C TYR A 297 16.35 -15.65 6.74
N PHE A 298 16.89 -15.32 5.57
CA PHE A 298 17.04 -16.26 4.47
C PHE A 298 18.35 -17.01 4.68
N ILE A 299 18.30 -18.34 4.77
CA ILE A 299 19.47 -19.17 5.05
C ILE A 299 19.78 -20.02 3.82
N ASP A 300 21.01 -19.94 3.31
CA ASP A 300 21.43 -20.83 2.23
C ASP A 300 21.78 -22.23 2.76
N ARG A 301 21.47 -23.27 1.98
CA ARG A 301 21.64 -24.66 2.40
C ARG A 301 23.08 -25.16 2.27
N GLU A 302 23.89 -24.49 1.46
CA GLU A 302 25.23 -24.93 1.11
C GLU A 302 26.28 -24.51 2.16
N THR A 303 26.15 -23.29 2.67
CA THR A 303 27.10 -22.69 3.62
C THR A 303 26.46 -22.37 4.97
N HIS A 304 25.13 -22.44 5.07
CA HIS A 304 24.37 -22.01 6.25
C HIS A 304 24.65 -20.55 6.64
N THR A 305 24.88 -19.69 5.64
CA THR A 305 24.96 -18.23 5.84
C THR A 305 23.55 -17.67 5.96
N TYR A 306 23.41 -16.68 6.84
CA TYR A 306 22.20 -15.95 7.12
C TYR A 306 22.24 -14.64 6.33
N TRP A 307 21.19 -14.41 5.55
CA TRP A 307 21.03 -13.28 4.66
C TRP A 307 19.82 -12.46 5.08
N ASN A 308 19.93 -11.13 5.00
CA ASN A 308 18.78 -10.25 5.16
C ASN A 308 18.02 -10.08 3.82
N ILE A 309 16.87 -9.39 3.85
CA ILE A 309 16.04 -9.15 2.65
C ILE A 309 16.77 -8.33 1.57
N GLU A 310 17.76 -7.53 1.96
CA GLU A 310 18.61 -6.73 1.07
C GLU A 310 19.73 -7.54 0.42
N GLY A 311 19.80 -8.86 0.68
CA GLY A 311 20.81 -9.75 0.10
C GLY A 311 22.19 -9.64 0.75
N LEU A 312 22.30 -8.99 1.91
CA LEU A 312 23.53 -8.92 2.69
C LEU A 312 23.64 -10.16 3.60
N ALA A 313 24.77 -10.86 3.50
CA ALA A 313 25.14 -11.90 4.44
C ALA A 313 25.51 -11.28 5.79
N VAL A 314 24.65 -11.48 6.79
CA VAL A 314 24.81 -10.89 8.13
C VAL A 314 25.58 -11.80 9.08
N LYS A 315 25.58 -13.12 8.84
CA LYS A 315 26.26 -14.11 9.70
C LYS A 315 26.54 -15.39 8.92
N GLY A 316 27.67 -16.04 9.19
CA GLY A 316 28.06 -17.32 8.58
C GLY A 316 29.29 -17.21 7.69
N PRO A 317 29.67 -18.27 6.97
CA PRO A 317 30.88 -18.32 6.15
C PRO A 317 30.99 -17.21 5.11
N LEU A 318 29.87 -16.74 4.56
CA LEU A 318 29.83 -15.68 3.54
C LEU A 318 29.52 -14.29 4.14
N ALA A 319 29.69 -14.07 5.45
CA ALA A 319 29.39 -12.79 6.08
C ALA A 319 30.05 -11.59 5.35
N GLN A 320 29.30 -10.48 5.27
CA GLN A 320 29.63 -9.24 4.54
C GLN A 320 29.61 -9.37 3.00
N LYS A 321 29.32 -10.55 2.45
CA LYS A 321 29.02 -10.69 1.01
C LYS A 321 27.63 -10.17 0.69
N GLN A 322 27.46 -9.70 -0.53
CA GLN A 322 26.23 -9.13 -1.06
C GLN A 322 25.79 -9.99 -2.25
N LEU A 323 24.54 -10.47 -2.23
CA LEU A 323 23.92 -11.06 -3.41
C LEU A 323 23.80 -9.99 -4.50
N THR A 324 24.07 -10.38 -5.75
CA THR A 324 23.93 -9.48 -6.89
C THR A 324 22.44 -9.22 -7.15
N PRO A 325 21.94 -7.99 -6.97
CA PRO A 325 20.53 -7.67 -7.20
C PRO A 325 20.19 -7.75 -8.69
N LEU A 326 18.97 -8.21 -8.99
CA LEU A 326 18.38 -8.06 -10.33
C LEU A 326 17.79 -6.66 -10.50
N ARG A 327 17.45 -6.31 -11.73
CA ARG A 327 16.64 -5.12 -12.01
C ARG A 327 15.16 -5.48 -11.81
N TRP A 328 14.61 -5.23 -10.62
CA TRP A 328 13.20 -5.52 -10.31
C TRP A 328 12.35 -4.27 -10.11
N GLN A 329 11.03 -4.46 -10.19
CA GLN A 329 10.02 -3.43 -10.07
C GLN A 329 8.91 -3.99 -9.17
N PHE A 330 8.60 -3.31 -8.07
CA PHE A 330 7.49 -3.68 -7.20
C PHE A 330 6.32 -2.74 -7.43
N VAL A 331 5.25 -3.25 -8.05
CA VAL A 331 4.10 -2.47 -8.54
C VAL A 331 2.82 -3.30 -8.47
N ARG A 332 1.65 -2.68 -8.63
CA ARG A 332 0.38 -3.42 -8.84
C ARG A 332 0.38 -4.15 -10.19
N TRP A 333 -0.30 -5.29 -10.29
CA TRP A 333 -0.35 -6.15 -11.48
C TRP A 333 -0.69 -5.39 -12.76
N HIS A 334 -1.72 -4.53 -12.73
CA HIS A 334 -2.08 -3.74 -13.92
C HIS A 334 -0.93 -2.87 -14.44
N ALA A 335 -0.15 -2.29 -13.51
CA ALA A 335 0.93 -1.38 -13.87
C ALA A 335 2.07 -2.15 -14.54
N TRP A 336 2.33 -3.39 -14.11
CA TRP A 336 3.31 -4.29 -14.73
C TRP A 336 2.82 -4.88 -16.05
N PHE A 337 1.64 -5.50 -16.05
CA PHE A 337 1.20 -6.31 -17.18
C PHE A 337 1.05 -5.50 -18.47
N TYR A 338 0.43 -4.32 -18.42
CA TYR A 338 0.09 -3.62 -19.66
C TYR A 338 1.33 -3.14 -20.44
N PRO A 339 2.42 -2.66 -19.81
CA PRO A 339 3.70 -2.46 -20.48
C PRO A 339 4.45 -3.75 -20.86
N HIS A 340 4.18 -4.87 -20.19
CA HIS A 340 4.89 -6.14 -20.33
C HIS A 340 3.94 -7.31 -20.66
N ARG A 341 3.19 -7.23 -21.76
CA ARG A 341 2.11 -8.21 -22.04
C ARG A 341 2.59 -9.64 -22.24
N SER A 342 3.84 -9.81 -22.68
CA SER A 342 4.48 -11.13 -22.81
C SER A 342 5.02 -11.68 -21.49
N THR A 343 4.79 -11.01 -20.36
CA THR A 343 5.27 -11.46 -19.05
C THR A 343 4.78 -12.88 -18.75
N GLU A 344 5.73 -13.73 -18.40
CA GLU A 344 5.44 -14.97 -17.70
C GLU A 344 4.93 -14.64 -16.30
N LEU A 345 3.98 -15.43 -15.80
CA LEU A 345 3.41 -15.27 -14.47
C LEU A 345 3.81 -16.48 -13.62
N TYR A 346 4.50 -16.23 -12.51
CA TYR A 346 4.76 -17.28 -11.53
C TYR A 346 3.49 -17.61 -10.76
N LEU A 347 3.14 -18.90 -10.72
CA LEU A 347 2.04 -19.44 -9.93
C LEU A 347 2.57 -20.56 -9.05
N HIS A 348 2.26 -20.51 -7.76
CA HIS A 348 2.59 -21.55 -6.81
C HIS A 348 1.94 -22.88 -7.22
N GLN A 349 2.73 -23.95 -7.27
CA GLN A 349 2.28 -25.27 -7.74
C GLN A 349 2.00 -26.27 -6.61
N HIS A 350 2.29 -25.94 -5.35
CA HIS A 350 2.12 -26.88 -4.25
C HIS A 350 0.75 -26.74 -3.59
N LYS A 351 0.36 -27.80 -2.86
CA LYS A 351 -0.84 -27.77 -2.04
C LYS A 351 -0.63 -26.83 -0.87
N LEU A 352 -1.60 -25.95 -0.66
CA LEU A 352 -1.66 -25.09 0.50
C LEU A 352 -1.80 -25.91 1.80
N PRO A 353 -1.27 -25.42 2.92
CA PRO A 353 -1.36 -26.12 4.20
C PRO A 353 -2.81 -26.24 4.65
N VAL A 354 -3.18 -27.44 5.08
CA VAL A 354 -4.51 -27.77 5.60
C VAL A 354 -4.41 -27.93 7.11
N TYR A 355 -5.16 -27.14 7.87
CA TYR A 355 -5.20 -27.24 9.33
C TYR A 355 -5.63 -28.66 9.76
N PRO A 356 -4.93 -29.32 10.70
CA PRO A 356 -3.96 -28.75 11.65
C PRO A 356 -2.48 -28.76 11.21
N GLU A 357 -2.16 -29.12 9.96
CA GLU A 357 -0.78 -29.08 9.44
C GLU A 357 -0.41 -27.64 9.04
N ILE A 358 0.46 -27.00 9.82
CA ILE A 358 0.82 -25.58 9.63
C ILE A 358 2.30 -25.42 9.27
N PRO A 359 2.64 -24.52 8.34
CA PRO A 359 4.03 -24.16 8.06
C PRO A 359 4.72 -23.60 9.31
N SER A 360 5.97 -24.01 9.54
CA SER A 360 6.74 -23.59 10.72
C SER A 360 7.03 -22.09 10.80
N ASN A 361 6.88 -21.37 9.69
CA ASN A 361 7.09 -19.93 9.59
C ASN A 361 5.82 -19.10 9.86
N LEU A 362 4.67 -19.74 10.12
CA LEU A 362 3.41 -19.06 10.41
C LEU A 362 2.94 -19.35 11.84
N ASP A 363 2.89 -18.32 12.68
CA ASP A 363 2.32 -18.42 14.02
C ASP A 363 0.80 -18.29 13.97
N ILE A 364 0.10 -19.41 14.15
CA ILE A 364 -1.36 -19.45 14.26
C ILE A 364 -1.84 -19.58 15.70
N SER A 365 -0.93 -19.62 16.68
CA SER A 365 -1.28 -19.85 18.08
C SER A 365 -2.35 -18.89 18.61
N PRO A 366 -2.41 -17.60 18.19
CA PRO A 366 -3.47 -16.70 18.64
C PRO A 366 -4.85 -17.04 18.07
N PHE A 367 -4.96 -17.89 17.06
CA PHE A 367 -6.19 -18.20 16.34
C PHE A 367 -6.73 -19.61 16.59
N LEU A 368 -6.03 -20.44 17.38
CA LEU A 368 -6.35 -21.85 17.54
C LEU A 368 -7.80 -22.10 17.97
N THR A 369 -8.31 -21.35 18.95
CA THR A 369 -9.70 -21.49 19.42
C THR A 369 -10.72 -21.29 18.29
N VAL A 370 -10.49 -20.31 17.42
CA VAL A 370 -11.39 -20.05 16.27
C VAL A 370 -11.27 -21.17 15.23
N LEU A 371 -10.04 -21.60 14.92
CA LEU A 371 -9.77 -22.64 13.92
C LEU A 371 -10.31 -24.01 14.37
N GLU A 372 -10.18 -24.35 15.65
CA GLU A 372 -10.76 -25.56 16.24
C GLU A 372 -12.29 -25.56 16.12
N GLY A 373 -12.93 -24.44 16.43
CA GLY A 373 -14.37 -24.28 16.29
C GLY A 373 -14.85 -24.36 14.84
N LEU A 374 -14.14 -23.71 13.90
CA LEU A 374 -14.40 -23.87 12.46
C LEU A 374 -14.24 -25.33 12.00
N GLY A 375 -13.27 -26.06 12.56
CA GLY A 375 -13.01 -27.47 12.22
C GLY A 375 -14.19 -28.41 12.54
N GLN A 376 -15.04 -28.04 13.50
CA GLN A 376 -16.24 -28.81 13.87
C GLN A 376 -17.30 -28.83 12.75
N LEU A 377 -17.26 -27.88 11.82
CA LEU A 377 -18.16 -27.82 10.67
C LEU A 377 -17.88 -28.92 9.62
N SER A 378 -16.87 -29.77 9.84
CA SER A 378 -16.45 -30.84 8.92
C SER A 378 -16.08 -30.32 7.51
N ARG A 379 -15.51 -29.11 7.47
CA ARG A 379 -15.02 -28.47 6.25
C ARG A 379 -13.50 -28.42 6.29
N GLU A 380 -12.86 -28.60 5.15
CA GLU A 380 -11.41 -28.40 5.03
C GLU A 380 -11.08 -26.94 5.29
N ILE A 381 -10.06 -26.68 6.13
CA ILE A 381 -9.57 -25.34 6.42
C ILE A 381 -8.17 -25.22 5.84
N VAL A 382 -8.06 -24.43 4.78
CA VAL A 382 -6.80 -24.09 4.13
C VAL A 382 -6.35 -22.74 4.66
N ILE A 383 -5.12 -22.67 5.17
CA ILE A 383 -4.52 -21.39 5.56
C ILE A 383 -3.72 -20.87 4.38
N GLU A 384 -4.18 -19.77 3.78
CA GLU A 384 -3.52 -19.22 2.60
C GLU A 384 -2.29 -18.42 3.00
N ALA A 385 -2.46 -17.38 3.81
CA ALA A 385 -1.36 -16.49 4.18
C ALA A 385 -1.68 -15.66 5.43
N ALA A 386 -0.64 -15.13 6.07
CA ALA A 386 -0.80 -13.98 6.96
C ALA A 386 -1.23 -12.75 6.15
N ILE A 387 -2.15 -11.96 6.70
CA ILE A 387 -2.57 -10.69 6.10
C ILE A 387 -1.44 -9.67 6.29
N ILE A 388 -1.12 -8.96 5.21
CA ILE A 388 -0.09 -7.93 5.19
C ILE A 388 -0.45 -6.79 6.15
N ASN A 389 0.55 -6.27 6.86
CA ASN A 389 0.36 -5.22 7.88
C ASN A 389 -0.31 -3.94 7.38
N LEU A 390 -0.12 -3.53 6.13
CA LEU A 390 -0.81 -2.38 5.53
C LEU A 390 -2.22 -2.69 5.01
N SER A 391 -2.60 -3.96 4.95
CA SER A 391 -3.95 -4.44 4.59
C SER A 391 -4.79 -4.79 5.82
N LEU A 392 -4.18 -4.78 7.00
CA LEU A 392 -4.85 -5.06 8.25
C LEU A 392 -5.82 -3.91 8.62
N PRO A 393 -7.01 -4.22 9.17
CA PRO A 393 -7.87 -3.21 9.78
C PRO A 393 -7.17 -2.43 10.90
N HIS A 394 -7.67 -1.21 11.17
CA HIS A 394 -7.18 -0.43 12.31
C HIS A 394 -7.30 -1.20 13.62
N GLU A 395 -6.38 -0.93 14.53
CA GLU A 395 -6.39 -1.53 15.88
C GLU A 395 -6.33 -3.08 15.86
N THR A 396 -5.88 -3.69 14.76
CA THR A 396 -5.58 -5.13 14.70
C THR A 396 -4.13 -5.44 15.05
N GLU A 397 -3.89 -6.66 15.54
CA GLU A 397 -2.55 -7.16 15.86
C GLU A 397 -2.06 -8.14 14.80
N GLN A 398 -2.95 -9.01 14.31
CA GLN A 398 -2.65 -10.06 13.34
C GLN A 398 -3.89 -10.40 12.51
N GLY A 399 -3.69 -11.00 11.34
CA GLY A 399 -4.76 -11.55 10.53
C GLY A 399 -4.29 -12.70 9.63
N LEU A 400 -5.23 -13.57 9.25
CA LEU A 400 -5.03 -14.72 8.36
C LEU A 400 -6.06 -14.70 7.23
N SER A 401 -5.62 -14.91 5.99
CA SER A 401 -6.49 -15.30 4.88
C SER A 401 -6.64 -16.81 4.89
N LEU A 402 -7.87 -17.30 4.84
CA LEU A 402 -8.18 -18.72 4.92
C LEU A 402 -9.35 -19.09 4.01
N GLN A 403 -9.39 -20.36 3.62
CA GLN A 403 -10.50 -20.95 2.87
C GLN A 403 -11.12 -22.06 3.72
N VAL A 404 -12.43 -21.99 3.97
CA VAL A 404 -13.20 -23.02 4.70
C VAL A 404 -14.18 -23.67 3.73
N GLY A 405 -13.81 -24.83 3.19
CA GLY A 405 -14.52 -25.44 2.07
C GLY A 405 -14.44 -24.56 0.82
N GLN A 406 -15.55 -23.89 0.46
CA GLN A 406 -15.60 -22.97 -0.68
C GLN A 406 -15.57 -21.50 -0.26
N ASP A 407 -15.67 -21.22 1.04
CA ASP A 407 -15.75 -19.86 1.56
C ASP A 407 -14.34 -19.30 1.74
N LYS A 408 -14.04 -18.17 1.07
CA LYS A 408 -12.84 -17.38 1.34
C LYS A 408 -13.12 -16.33 2.40
N LEU A 409 -12.28 -16.30 3.43
CA LEU A 409 -12.48 -15.54 4.65
C LEU A 409 -11.18 -14.88 5.11
N ASN A 410 -11.33 -13.75 5.80
CA ASN A 410 -10.27 -13.16 6.60
C ASN A 410 -10.61 -13.33 8.08
N LEU A 411 -9.63 -13.79 8.87
CA LEU A 411 -9.72 -13.90 10.31
C LEU A 411 -8.77 -12.91 10.96
N TYR A 412 -9.30 -11.98 11.74
CA TYR A 412 -8.54 -10.93 12.40
C TYR A 412 -8.55 -11.09 13.92
N ARG A 413 -7.44 -10.69 14.56
CA ARG A 413 -7.36 -10.50 16.01
C ARG A 413 -7.11 -9.03 16.32
N PHE A 414 -8.07 -8.40 16.99
CA PHE A 414 -8.03 -7.00 17.41
C PHE A 414 -7.34 -6.82 18.76
N LYS A 415 -6.83 -5.61 19.01
CA LYS A 415 -6.22 -5.23 20.30
C LYS A 415 -7.21 -5.30 21.47
N ASN A 416 -8.48 -5.06 21.22
CA ASN A 416 -9.58 -5.09 22.20
C ASN A 416 -10.92 -5.39 21.52
N ALA A 417 -11.94 -5.80 22.29
CA ALA A 417 -13.24 -6.20 21.74
C ALA A 417 -14.00 -4.98 21.16
N ALA A 418 -13.87 -3.81 21.77
CA ALA A 418 -14.50 -2.58 21.30
C ALA A 418 -14.10 -2.23 19.84
N ALA A 419 -12.84 -2.45 19.47
CA ALA A 419 -12.35 -2.25 18.11
C ALA A 419 -12.88 -3.32 17.12
N ALA A 420 -13.00 -4.57 17.57
CA ALA A 420 -13.63 -5.63 16.78
C ALA A 420 -15.12 -5.33 16.52
N GLU A 421 -15.84 -4.84 17.54
CA GLU A 421 -17.23 -4.40 17.44
C GLU A 421 -17.38 -3.21 16.49
N ASP A 422 -16.50 -2.21 16.57
CA ASP A 422 -16.47 -1.08 15.64
C ASP A 422 -16.29 -1.56 14.19
N TYR A 423 -15.37 -2.50 13.96
CA TYR A 423 -15.15 -3.05 12.63
C TYR A 423 -16.42 -3.66 12.02
N VAL A 424 -17.11 -4.50 12.82
CA VAL A 424 -18.34 -5.18 12.40
C VAL A 424 -19.48 -4.18 12.23
N ALA A 425 -19.67 -3.25 13.17
CA ALA A 425 -20.77 -2.29 13.15
C ALA A 425 -20.68 -1.32 11.96
N LEU A 426 -19.46 -1.02 11.51
CA LEU A 426 -19.18 -0.17 10.36
C LEU A 426 -19.00 -0.95 9.05
N GLY A 427 -19.13 -2.29 9.10
CA GLY A 427 -19.09 -3.17 7.92
C GLY A 427 -17.74 -3.23 7.23
N GLY A 428 -16.64 -3.11 7.98
CA GLY A 428 -15.26 -3.25 7.49
C GLY A 428 -14.84 -2.33 6.34
N ALA A 429 -15.67 -1.34 5.99
CA ALA A 429 -15.49 -0.54 4.80
C ALA A 429 -14.37 0.49 5.00
N TRP A 430 -13.41 0.48 4.07
CA TRP A 430 -12.48 1.57 3.87
C TRP A 430 -13.08 2.56 2.86
N SER A 431 -13.02 3.84 3.22
CA SER A 431 -13.44 5.03 2.45
C SER A 431 -14.83 5.59 2.75
N CYS A 432 -14.83 6.89 3.04
CA CYS A 432 -15.88 7.79 2.60
C CYS A 432 -15.25 9.16 2.29
N GLN A 433 -14.83 9.34 1.04
CA GLN A 433 -15.12 10.48 0.16
C GLN A 433 -14.26 10.44 -1.10
N PRO A 434 -14.61 11.21 -2.15
CA PRO A 434 -15.97 11.68 -2.43
C PRO A 434 -16.87 10.56 -2.97
N ILE A 435 -16.40 9.32 -2.98
CA ILE A 435 -17.08 8.15 -3.54
C ILE A 435 -17.95 7.48 -2.46
N ASP A 436 -19.17 7.11 -2.83
CA ASP A 436 -20.27 6.55 -2.01
C ASP A 436 -19.82 5.70 -0.81
N ALA A 437 -20.22 6.11 0.40
CA ALA A 437 -19.90 5.48 1.70
C ALA A 437 -20.49 4.07 1.88
N LYS A 438 -21.17 3.53 0.86
CA LYS A 438 -21.67 2.15 0.81
C LYS A 438 -20.82 1.22 -0.04
N LEU A 439 -19.93 1.75 -0.90
CA LEU A 439 -19.01 0.92 -1.68
C LEU A 439 -17.98 0.27 -0.73
N GLY A 440 -17.74 -1.03 -0.92
CA GLY A 440 -16.70 -1.75 -0.18
C GLY A 440 -17.12 -2.26 1.20
N ARG A 441 -18.40 -2.20 1.58
CA ARG A 441 -18.89 -2.90 2.78
C ARG A 441 -18.62 -4.40 2.67
N LYS A 442 -18.11 -4.94 3.76
CA LYS A 442 -17.83 -6.35 3.99
C LYS A 442 -18.85 -6.91 4.97
N PHE A 443 -19.10 -8.21 4.85
CA PHE A 443 -19.91 -8.94 5.81
C PHE A 443 -18.97 -9.62 6.78
N SER A 444 -19.14 -9.30 8.06
CA SER A 444 -18.26 -9.78 9.12
C SER A 444 -19.05 -9.94 10.41
N CYS A 445 -18.51 -10.73 11.33
CA CYS A 445 -19.04 -10.92 12.67
C CYS A 445 -17.89 -11.08 13.66
N CYS A 446 -18.12 -10.76 14.92
CA CYS A 446 -17.10 -10.77 15.95
C CYS A 446 -17.50 -11.62 17.15
N SER A 447 -16.48 -12.12 17.86
CA SER A 447 -16.61 -12.68 19.20
C SER A 447 -15.32 -12.41 19.97
N GLY A 448 -15.43 -11.71 21.10
CA GLY A 448 -14.28 -11.20 21.84
C GLY A 448 -13.38 -10.32 20.97
N LEU A 449 -12.10 -10.68 20.86
CA LEU A 449 -11.10 -9.97 20.03
C LEU A 449 -11.13 -10.38 18.56
N PHE A 450 -11.90 -11.42 18.20
CA PHE A 450 -11.80 -12.05 16.89
C PHE A 450 -12.90 -11.55 15.98
N VAL A 451 -12.54 -11.29 14.72
CA VAL A 451 -13.48 -11.00 13.64
C VAL A 451 -13.26 -12.00 12.54
N LEU A 452 -14.36 -12.62 12.10
CA LEU A 452 -14.40 -13.37 10.86
C LEU A 452 -15.11 -12.51 9.81
N GLU A 453 -14.46 -12.32 8.66
CA GLU A 453 -14.93 -11.53 7.53
C GLU A 453 -15.03 -12.40 6.28
N SER A 454 -16.10 -12.21 5.51
CA SER A 454 -16.23 -12.80 4.18
C SER A 454 -15.45 -11.99 3.14
N ASP A 455 -14.59 -12.66 2.38
CA ASP A 455 -13.84 -12.08 1.27
C ASP A 455 -14.02 -12.89 -0.03
N PRO A 456 -15.19 -12.81 -0.67
CA PRO A 456 -15.49 -13.59 -1.88
C PRO A 456 -14.54 -13.23 -3.01
N GLU A 457 -14.14 -14.22 -3.81
CA GLU A 457 -13.19 -14.01 -4.93
C GLU A 457 -13.75 -13.06 -6.01
N ILE A 458 -15.07 -13.12 -6.26
CA ILE A 458 -15.75 -12.31 -7.27
C ILE A 458 -16.57 -11.21 -6.59
N GLN A 459 -16.04 -9.98 -6.59
CA GLN A 459 -16.71 -8.78 -6.06
C GLN A 459 -16.97 -7.71 -7.13
N TYR A 460 -16.41 -7.88 -8.34
CA TYR A 460 -16.45 -6.89 -9.42
C TYR A 460 -16.89 -7.54 -10.73
N ALA A 461 -17.53 -6.74 -11.59
CA ALA A 461 -18.06 -7.19 -12.87
C ALA A 461 -17.03 -7.16 -14.01
N ASP A 462 -15.86 -6.55 -13.77
CA ASP A 462 -14.82 -6.33 -14.77
C ASP A 462 -13.43 -6.57 -14.17
N PRO A 463 -12.43 -6.96 -14.99
CA PRO A 463 -11.09 -7.27 -14.54
C PRO A 463 -10.25 -6.02 -14.18
N CYS A 464 -10.78 -4.81 -14.34
CA CYS A 464 -10.14 -3.59 -13.84
C CYS A 464 -10.71 -3.16 -12.47
N GLN A 465 -11.62 -3.96 -11.89
CA GLN A 465 -12.39 -3.74 -10.66
C GLN A 465 -12.96 -2.32 -10.53
N ILE A 466 -13.48 -1.77 -11.64
CA ILE A 466 -14.09 -0.45 -11.66
C ILE A 466 -15.54 -0.54 -11.17
N VAL A 467 -16.23 -1.61 -11.57
CA VAL A 467 -17.66 -1.81 -11.34
C VAL A 467 -17.84 -2.90 -10.30
N ARG A 468 -18.02 -2.49 -9.04
CA ARG A 468 -18.37 -3.42 -7.96
C ARG A 468 -19.77 -3.98 -8.20
N LEU A 469 -19.93 -5.28 -7.99
CA LEU A 469 -21.23 -5.92 -8.01
C LEU A 469 -22.10 -5.40 -6.86
N PRO A 470 -23.44 -5.29 -7.04
CA PRO A 470 -24.36 -5.08 -5.94
C PRO A 470 -24.20 -6.15 -4.86
N ASP A 471 -24.36 -5.78 -3.58
CA ASP A 471 -24.14 -6.72 -2.46
C ASP A 471 -24.94 -8.03 -2.58
N GLY A 472 -26.18 -7.96 -3.08
CA GLY A 472 -27.03 -9.14 -3.28
C GLY A 472 -26.61 -10.06 -4.43
N GLN A 473 -25.63 -9.66 -5.24
CA GLN A 473 -25.03 -10.49 -6.31
C GLN A 473 -23.68 -11.09 -5.89
N ILE A 474 -23.12 -10.64 -4.76
CA ILE A 474 -21.88 -11.18 -4.21
C ILE A 474 -22.24 -12.36 -3.30
N GLN A 475 -21.51 -13.47 -3.45
CA GLN A 475 -21.71 -14.68 -2.64
C GLN A 475 -21.00 -14.53 -1.29
N TRP A 476 -21.68 -13.95 -0.32
CA TRP A 476 -21.15 -13.80 1.04
C TRP A 476 -21.24 -15.12 1.82
N SER A 477 -20.23 -15.37 2.64
CA SER A 477 -20.17 -16.59 3.44
C SER A 477 -21.28 -16.66 4.49
N ASP A 478 -21.88 -17.84 4.63
CA ASP A 478 -22.82 -18.11 5.71
C ASP A 478 -22.15 -18.25 7.09
N LEU A 479 -20.83 -18.45 7.13
CA LEU A 479 -20.04 -18.51 8.35
C LEU A 479 -19.99 -17.17 9.11
N VAL A 480 -20.38 -16.08 8.45
CA VAL A 480 -20.48 -14.75 9.04
C VAL A 480 -21.90 -14.18 9.08
N THR A 481 -22.89 -14.88 8.50
CA THR A 481 -24.28 -14.38 8.40
C THR A 481 -25.31 -15.31 9.05
N ASP A 482 -25.02 -16.60 9.23
CA ASP A 482 -25.90 -17.58 9.87
C ASP A 482 -25.56 -17.72 11.38
N PRO A 483 -26.44 -17.31 12.30
CA PRO A 483 -26.20 -17.38 13.74
C PRO A 483 -25.89 -18.79 14.27
N ASP A 484 -26.40 -19.85 13.64
CA ASP A 484 -26.12 -21.22 14.09
C ASP A 484 -24.73 -21.69 13.67
N LYS A 485 -24.21 -21.16 12.55
CA LYS A 485 -22.83 -21.41 12.10
C LYS A 485 -21.81 -20.60 12.88
N ILE A 486 -22.15 -19.37 13.21
CA ILE A 486 -21.29 -18.48 14.01
C ILE A 486 -20.94 -19.13 15.36
N LYS A 487 -21.91 -19.78 16.01
CA LYS A 487 -21.71 -20.47 17.30
C LYS A 487 -20.58 -21.51 17.27
N PHE A 488 -20.32 -22.17 16.14
CA PHE A 488 -19.27 -23.19 16.07
C PHE A 488 -17.87 -22.62 16.33
N TRP A 489 -17.57 -21.46 15.75
CA TRP A 489 -16.26 -20.85 15.92
C TRP A 489 -16.20 -19.84 17.07
N SER A 490 -17.36 -19.38 17.55
CA SER A 490 -17.44 -18.35 18.59
C SER A 490 -17.67 -18.88 20.02
N ALA A 491 -18.14 -20.12 20.20
CA ALA A 491 -18.64 -20.61 21.49
C ALA A 491 -17.59 -20.69 22.60
N ASP A 492 -16.36 -21.08 22.25
CA ASP A 492 -15.28 -21.28 23.23
C ASP A 492 -14.40 -20.03 23.41
N ILE A 493 -14.78 -18.91 22.77
CA ILE A 493 -14.10 -17.63 22.95
C ILE A 493 -14.60 -17.03 24.27
N PRO A 494 -13.72 -16.73 25.24
CA PRO A 494 -14.13 -16.17 26.51
C PRO A 494 -14.89 -14.86 26.31
N GLU A 495 -16.00 -14.70 27.02
CA GLU A 495 -16.58 -13.38 27.23
C GLU A 495 -15.54 -12.52 27.95
N LEU A 496 -15.07 -11.48 27.27
CA LEU A 496 -14.24 -10.46 27.91
C LEU A 496 -15.13 -9.62 28.82
N GLU A 497 -14.55 -9.04 29.88
CA GLU A 497 -15.21 -7.98 30.64
C GLU A 497 -15.76 -6.92 29.67
N GLU A 498 -16.90 -6.30 30.01
CA GLU A 498 -17.53 -5.28 29.17
C GLU A 498 -16.47 -4.34 28.62
N SER A 499 -16.31 -4.33 27.28
CA SER A 499 -15.34 -3.46 26.66
C SER A 499 -15.63 -2.02 27.03
N PRO A 500 -14.60 -1.18 27.26
CA PRO A 500 -14.82 0.23 27.47
C PRO A 500 -15.66 0.74 26.30
N LYS A 501 -16.82 1.33 26.60
CA LYS A 501 -17.75 1.78 25.55
C LYS A 501 -17.20 2.96 24.72
N GLU A 502 -15.96 3.40 24.99
CA GLU A 502 -15.26 4.43 24.22
C GLU A 502 -14.83 3.90 22.83
N ASN A 503 -15.81 3.68 21.95
CA ASN A 503 -15.67 3.21 20.58
C ASN A 503 -16.54 4.04 19.60
N PHE A 504 -16.32 3.88 18.29
CA PHE A 504 -17.05 4.63 17.27
C PHE A 504 -18.54 4.29 17.24
N ASN A 505 -18.90 3.01 17.34
CA ASN A 505 -20.29 2.57 17.30
C ASN A 505 -21.10 3.22 18.43
N GLY A 506 -20.57 3.18 19.66
CA GLY A 506 -21.14 3.83 20.82
C GLY A 506 -21.30 5.34 20.64
N LEU A 507 -20.25 6.02 20.15
CA LEU A 507 -20.29 7.45 19.83
C LEU A 507 -21.46 7.77 18.88
N PHE A 508 -21.62 6.99 17.80
CA PHE A 508 -22.66 7.24 16.80
C PHE A 508 -24.07 6.88 17.29
N GLU A 509 -24.23 5.79 18.04
CA GLU A 509 -25.51 5.48 18.69
C GLU A 509 -25.96 6.60 19.60
N TYR A 510 -25.04 7.16 20.38
CA TYR A 510 -25.35 8.25 21.27
C TYR A 510 -25.75 9.52 20.50
N LEU A 511 -24.95 9.92 19.51
CA LEU A 511 -25.26 11.08 18.67
C LEU A 511 -26.68 10.95 18.07
N ARG A 512 -27.06 9.76 17.60
CA ARG A 512 -28.42 9.47 17.12
C ARG A 512 -29.47 9.64 18.22
N ARG A 513 -29.25 9.09 19.42
CA ARG A 513 -30.15 9.27 20.59
C ARG A 513 -30.30 10.74 21.01
N SER A 514 -29.26 11.54 20.81
CA SER A 514 -29.27 13.00 21.03
C SER A 514 -29.93 13.82 19.92
N GLY A 515 -30.53 13.15 18.93
CA GLY A 515 -31.26 13.78 17.83
C GLY A 515 -30.36 14.34 16.73
N PHE A 516 -29.11 13.85 16.61
CA PHE A 516 -28.27 14.12 15.46
C PHE A 516 -28.50 13.05 14.39
N ASP A 517 -28.73 13.48 13.16
CA ASP A 517 -28.68 12.58 12.02
C ASP A 517 -27.22 12.21 11.74
N VAL A 518 -26.91 10.91 11.73
CA VAL A 518 -25.58 10.36 11.53
C VAL A 518 -25.63 9.24 10.51
N ILE A 519 -25.07 9.50 9.34
CA ILE A 519 -25.07 8.62 8.17
C ILE A 519 -23.67 8.54 7.54
N GLU A 520 -23.50 7.66 6.55
CA GLU A 520 -22.27 7.54 5.74
C GLU A 520 -21.00 7.34 6.57
N VAL A 521 -21.04 6.41 7.53
CA VAL A 521 -19.90 6.11 8.39
C VAL A 521 -19.02 5.03 7.74
N ALA A 522 -17.72 5.30 7.61
CA ALA A 522 -16.71 4.32 7.17
C ALA A 522 -15.31 4.68 7.68
N PHE A 523 -14.41 3.70 7.77
CA PHE A 523 -13.03 3.93 8.20
C PHE A 523 -12.23 4.72 7.16
N LEU A 524 -11.37 5.61 7.64
CA LEU A 524 -10.35 6.25 6.80
C LEU A 524 -9.18 5.29 6.59
N PRO A 525 -8.51 5.24 5.42
CA PRO A 525 -7.30 4.44 5.23
C PRO A 525 -6.13 4.84 6.16
N HIS A 526 -5.17 3.92 6.36
CA HIS A 526 -3.93 4.19 7.12
C HIS A 526 -3.21 5.46 6.64
N SER A 527 -3.22 5.69 5.32
CA SER A 527 -2.67 6.88 4.65
C SER A 527 -3.39 8.20 4.97
N GLN A 528 -4.47 8.17 5.76
CA GLN A 528 -5.17 9.34 6.29
C GLN A 528 -5.06 9.50 7.81
N LEU A 529 -4.40 8.55 8.50
CA LEU A 529 -4.16 8.66 9.93
C LEU A 529 -3.05 9.66 10.24
N ARG A 530 -3.22 10.44 11.31
CA ARG A 530 -2.22 11.41 11.76
C ARG A 530 -1.25 10.75 12.74
N VAL A 531 -0.09 11.33 12.96
CA VAL A 531 0.81 10.88 14.03
C VAL A 531 0.08 11.02 15.38
N GLY A 532 0.08 9.96 16.18
CA GLY A 532 -0.64 9.89 17.47
C GLY A 532 -2.12 9.47 17.38
N THR A 533 -2.60 9.01 16.22
CA THR A 533 -3.95 8.43 16.07
C THR A 533 -3.94 6.91 16.02
N GLU A 534 -4.88 6.28 16.72
CA GLU A 534 -5.09 4.82 16.69
C GLU A 534 -5.92 4.41 15.47
N SER A 535 -6.98 5.17 15.21
CA SER A 535 -7.95 4.90 14.15
C SER A 535 -8.72 6.18 13.80
N ALA A 536 -9.40 6.17 12.66
CA ALA A 536 -10.26 7.26 12.23
C ALA A 536 -11.37 6.77 11.32
N VAL A 537 -12.50 7.46 11.38
CA VAL A 537 -13.65 7.27 10.49
C VAL A 537 -14.00 8.60 9.84
N ALA A 538 -14.66 8.57 8.70
CA ALA A 538 -15.47 9.70 8.28
C ALA A 538 -16.95 9.39 8.46
N ALA A 539 -17.73 10.45 8.67
CA ALA A 539 -19.15 10.39 8.96
C ALA A 539 -19.83 11.69 8.52
N THR A 540 -21.09 11.60 8.12
CA THR A 540 -21.96 12.75 7.87
C THR A 540 -22.83 12.99 9.10
N ILE A 541 -22.69 14.14 9.76
CA ILE A 541 -23.43 14.54 10.96
C ILE A 541 -24.26 15.79 10.63
N LYS A 542 -25.59 15.70 10.73
CA LYS A 542 -26.52 16.78 10.35
C LYS A 542 -26.27 17.35 8.95
N GLY A 543 -25.91 16.48 8.00
CA GLY A 543 -25.62 16.86 6.61
C GLY A 543 -24.22 17.41 6.36
N ASP A 544 -23.40 17.62 7.40
CA ASP A 544 -22.02 18.06 7.27
C ASP A 544 -21.06 16.86 7.42
N ARG A 545 -20.01 16.80 6.60
CA ARG A 545 -19.02 15.70 6.64
C ARG A 545 -17.87 15.98 7.60
N PHE A 546 -17.46 14.95 8.32
CA PHE A 546 -16.38 14.98 9.30
C PHE A 546 -15.41 13.81 9.11
N ALA A 547 -14.12 14.04 9.34
CA ALA A 547 -13.19 13.01 9.80
C ALA A 547 -13.16 13.07 11.33
N ILE A 548 -13.31 11.90 11.95
CA ILE A 548 -13.33 11.72 13.40
C ILE A 548 -12.16 10.82 13.74
N TYR A 549 -11.16 11.38 14.41
CA TYR A 549 -9.94 10.68 14.80
C TYR A 549 -10.02 10.27 16.28
N LYS A 550 -9.69 9.01 16.55
CA LYS A 550 -9.45 8.50 17.91
C LYS A 550 -7.94 8.53 18.15
N CYS A 551 -7.49 9.44 19.01
CA CYS A 551 -6.07 9.62 19.32
C CYS A 551 -5.63 8.73 20.48
N GLU A 552 -4.35 8.39 20.61
CA GLU A 552 -3.84 7.54 21.70
C GLU A 552 -4.16 8.10 23.10
N HIS A 553 -4.17 9.44 23.24
CA HIS A 553 -4.53 10.16 24.45
C HIS A 553 -4.84 11.63 24.14
N ALA A 554 -5.41 12.38 25.09
CA ALA A 554 -5.80 13.79 24.91
C ALA A 554 -4.65 14.72 24.49
N ALA A 555 -3.43 14.49 24.97
CA ALA A 555 -2.26 15.28 24.53
C ALA A 555 -1.89 15.01 23.06
N ALA A 556 -2.03 13.77 22.56
CA ALA A 556 -1.84 13.46 21.15
C ALA A 556 -2.94 14.13 20.30
N ALA A 557 -4.18 14.11 20.77
CA ALA A 557 -5.28 14.84 20.14
C ALA A 557 -4.99 16.35 20.02
N THR A 558 -4.39 16.97 21.03
CA THR A 558 -3.99 18.38 21.00
C THR A 558 -2.97 18.66 19.88
N ASN A 559 -2.00 17.76 19.68
CA ASN A 559 -1.03 17.88 18.60
C ASN A 559 -1.70 17.73 17.22
N VAL A 560 -2.58 16.73 17.07
CA VAL A 560 -3.35 16.52 15.83
C VAL A 560 -4.26 17.72 15.53
N LEU A 561 -4.91 18.29 16.55
CA LEU A 561 -5.76 19.47 16.41
C LEU A 561 -4.98 20.67 15.86
N SER A 562 -3.71 20.83 16.26
CA SER A 562 -2.87 21.94 15.82
C SER A 562 -2.59 21.94 14.30
N ASP A 563 -2.75 20.79 13.65
CA ASP A 563 -2.66 20.65 12.18
C ASP A 563 -3.98 20.94 11.46
N PHE A 564 -5.10 21.04 12.19
CA PHE A 564 -6.44 21.15 11.63
C PHE A 564 -7.12 22.49 11.98
N PRO A 565 -7.16 23.47 11.05
CA PRO A 565 -7.78 24.77 11.32
C PRO A 565 -9.31 24.74 11.48
N HIS A 566 -9.97 23.66 11.03
CA HIS A 566 -11.43 23.51 11.05
C HIS A 566 -11.83 22.22 11.77
N ALA A 567 -11.36 22.10 13.02
CA ALA A 567 -11.64 20.96 13.88
C ALA A 567 -11.87 21.41 15.33
N PHE A 568 -12.47 20.53 16.13
CA PHE A 568 -12.53 20.66 17.57
C PHE A 568 -12.15 19.34 18.23
N GLN A 569 -11.72 19.41 19.48
CA GLN A 569 -11.33 18.28 20.30
C GLN A 569 -12.35 18.04 21.42
N VAL A 570 -12.60 16.77 21.72
CA VAL A 570 -13.27 16.32 22.95
C VAL A 570 -12.45 15.16 23.50
N GLU A 571 -11.81 15.35 24.66
CA GLU A 571 -10.87 14.38 25.23
C GLU A 571 -9.81 13.91 24.21
N ARG A 572 -9.77 12.62 23.88
CA ARG A 572 -8.85 12.03 22.88
C ARG A 572 -9.39 12.06 21.45
N TRP A 573 -10.56 12.64 21.22
CA TRP A 573 -11.26 12.62 19.94
C TRP A 573 -11.15 13.95 19.22
N ILE A 574 -10.92 13.90 17.90
CA ILE A 574 -10.87 15.08 17.04
C ILE A 574 -11.96 14.98 15.99
N PHE A 575 -12.82 16.00 15.93
CA PHE A 575 -13.85 16.14 14.90
C PHE A 575 -13.41 17.23 13.92
N ARG A 576 -12.94 16.82 12.75
CA ARG A 576 -12.48 17.71 11.68
C ARG A 576 -13.52 17.80 10.58
N SER A 577 -13.96 19.01 10.24
CA SER A 577 -14.83 19.19 9.08
C SER A 577 -14.10 18.85 7.78
N ILE A 578 -14.76 18.09 6.91
CA ILE A 578 -14.31 17.79 5.55
C ILE A 578 -15.29 18.40 4.56
N PRO A 579 -14.92 19.48 3.85
CA PRO A 579 -15.74 20.03 2.79
C PRO A 579 -15.91 19.02 1.65
N VAL A 580 -17.13 18.86 1.15
CA VAL A 580 -17.44 18.01 -0.02
C VAL A 580 -16.83 18.58 -1.31
N LEU A 581 -16.77 19.91 -1.40
CA LEU A 581 -16.19 20.62 -2.53
C LEU A 581 -15.04 21.51 -2.01
N MET A 582 -13.81 21.01 -2.14
CA MET A 582 -12.60 21.77 -1.82
C MET A 582 -11.83 22.20 -3.08
N TYR A 583 -12.02 21.50 -4.19
CA TYR A 583 -11.27 21.68 -5.40
C TYR A 583 -12.20 22.07 -6.53
N ARG A 584 -11.76 23.02 -7.37
CA ARG A 584 -12.39 23.30 -8.64
C ARG A 584 -11.80 22.32 -9.63
N ASP A 585 -12.61 21.37 -10.08
CA ASP A 585 -12.26 20.59 -11.26
C ASP A 585 -12.62 21.43 -12.49
N THR A 586 -11.63 22.16 -12.99
CA THR A 586 -11.70 22.69 -14.35
C THR A 586 -11.02 21.69 -15.26
N TYR A 587 -11.48 21.58 -16.51
CA TYR A 587 -11.01 20.63 -17.53
C TYR A 587 -9.47 20.57 -17.71
N TYR A 588 -8.71 21.48 -17.08
CA TYR A 588 -7.26 21.61 -17.17
C TYR A 588 -6.52 21.87 -15.84
N GLU A 589 -7.19 22.21 -14.73
CA GLU A 589 -6.56 22.46 -13.43
C GLU A 589 -7.44 22.01 -12.26
N ILE A 590 -6.88 21.16 -11.38
CA ILE A 590 -7.41 20.91 -10.03
C ILE A 590 -6.78 21.93 -9.10
N GLY A 591 -7.45 23.08 -8.96
CA GLY A 591 -7.07 24.11 -8.00
C GLY A 591 -7.92 24.00 -6.75
N GLN A 592 -7.35 24.32 -5.58
CA GLN A 592 -8.19 24.52 -4.40
C GLN A 592 -9.13 25.71 -4.66
N LEU A 593 -10.41 25.56 -4.31
CA LEU A 593 -11.37 26.66 -4.37
C LEU A 593 -10.86 27.82 -3.49
N PRO A 594 -11.16 29.09 -3.85
CA PRO A 594 -10.89 30.22 -2.95
C PRO A 594 -11.44 29.92 -1.55
N LYS A 595 -10.70 30.26 -0.49
CA LYS A 595 -11.05 29.87 0.89
C LYS A 595 -12.50 30.25 1.26
N GLN A 596 -13.01 31.37 0.75
CA GLN A 596 -14.37 31.85 0.94
C GLN A 596 -15.46 31.03 0.21
N GLU A 597 -15.09 30.24 -0.81
CA GLU A 597 -15.98 29.33 -1.54
C GLU A 597 -16.02 27.93 -0.90
N ILE A 598 -15.07 27.61 -0.01
CA ILE A 598 -15.03 26.31 0.68
C ILE A 598 -15.99 26.36 1.87
N TYR A 599 -17.00 25.50 1.83
CA TYR A 599 -17.93 25.32 2.95
C TYR A 599 -17.32 24.44 4.04
N TRP A 600 -17.03 25.04 5.19
CA TRP A 600 -16.68 24.33 6.42
C TRP A 600 -17.91 24.23 7.33
N SER A 601 -18.07 23.08 7.99
CA SER A 601 -19.19 22.86 8.90
C SER A 601 -19.25 23.93 9.98
N LYS A 602 -20.43 24.53 10.14
CA LYS A 602 -20.69 25.51 11.21
C LYS A 602 -20.77 24.84 12.59
N LEU A 603 -20.87 23.51 12.65
CA LEU A 603 -20.93 22.76 13.90
C LEU A 603 -19.59 22.81 14.66
N VAL A 604 -18.46 22.98 13.96
CA VAL A 604 -17.11 23.08 14.57
C VAL A 604 -16.99 24.23 15.57
N GLY A 605 -17.78 25.30 15.41
CA GLY A 605 -17.82 26.42 16.35
C GLY A 605 -19.08 26.48 17.22
N ASN A 606 -19.97 25.49 17.13
CA ASN A 606 -21.25 25.51 17.83
C ASN A 606 -21.11 24.98 19.26
N LYS A 607 -21.11 25.90 20.24
CA LYS A 607 -20.97 25.55 21.66
C LYS A 607 -22.02 24.56 22.18
N GLN A 608 -23.27 24.63 21.69
CA GLN A 608 -24.32 23.69 22.11
C GLN A 608 -24.08 22.30 21.54
N PHE A 609 -23.54 22.21 20.33
CA PHE A 609 -23.16 20.94 19.73
C PHE A 609 -21.99 20.30 20.47
N ILE A 610 -20.92 21.07 20.68
CA ILE A 610 -19.71 20.60 21.37
C ILE A 610 -20.03 20.21 22.81
N SER A 611 -20.74 21.06 23.57
CA SER A 611 -21.11 20.77 24.95
C SER A 611 -22.04 19.56 25.09
N ARG A 612 -22.86 19.27 24.07
CA ARG A 612 -23.59 17.99 24.02
C ARG A 612 -22.59 16.85 23.92
N ILE A 613 -21.74 16.83 22.89
CA ILE A 613 -20.72 15.78 22.72
C ILE A 613 -19.87 15.61 23.99
N GLU A 614 -19.40 16.69 24.63
CA GLU A 614 -18.67 16.63 25.90
C GLU A 614 -19.48 16.01 27.05
N SER A 615 -20.75 16.42 27.22
CA SER A 615 -21.66 15.79 28.19
C SER A 615 -21.88 14.31 27.87
N ASP A 616 -21.80 13.94 26.60
CA ASP A 616 -22.03 12.59 26.12
C ASP A 616 -20.84 11.70 26.53
N PHE A 617 -19.61 12.18 26.31
CA PHE A 617 -18.39 11.52 26.76
C PHE A 617 -18.29 11.38 28.29
N ASN A 618 -18.70 12.39 29.05
CA ASN A 618 -18.68 12.33 30.52
C ASN A 618 -19.67 11.28 31.07
N LYS A 619 -20.84 11.11 30.45
CA LYS A 619 -21.81 10.05 30.80
C LYS A 619 -21.40 8.66 30.30
N TYR A 620 -20.39 8.57 29.44
CA TYR A 620 -19.79 7.33 28.95
C TYR A 620 -18.75 6.76 29.92
N GLN A 621 -18.17 7.61 30.78
CA GLN A 621 -17.17 7.23 31.78
C GLN A 621 -17.77 6.91 33.16
N GLU A 622 -19.02 7.32 33.41
CA GLU A 622 -19.85 6.96 34.58
C GLU A 622 -20.64 5.68 34.31
#